data_AF-A0A835DEA6-F1
#
_entry.id   AF-A0A835DEA6-F1
#
_cell.length_a   1.000
_cell.length_b   1.000
_cell.length_c   1.000
_cell.angle_alpha   90.00
_cell.angle_beta   90.00
_cell.angle_gamma   90.00
#
_symmetry.space_group_name_H-M   'P 1'
#
loop_
_entity.id
_entity.type
_entity.pdbx_description
1 polymer ?
#
loop_
_entity_poly.entity_id
_entity_poly.type
_entity_poly.pdbx_seq_one_letter_code
_entity_poly.pdbx_strand_id
1 'polypeptide(L)'
;MAMKKSRGSIFAFCVLFLALQICGLASGVENLPPENKVVEAGNKENCNYTVTIETTCTQGAETSNRVSLRFGDTNGNDVLVHHLNSKHVRKVDPLEPMVLDDVPRKPFQACTMDEFQVTGQCVEKQICYMYLKLMGNDDWRPGLAQIRMTGASHLSSNYFYFRRYLPQHVWHGSDICDSEVTPFGIKYTRKVFPRKPIMNPMP
;
A
#
# COMPACT_ATOMS: atom_id res chain seq x y z
N MET A 1 37.89 53.64 -17.50
CA MET A 1 39.17 52.95 -17.24
C MET A 1 39.26 51.78 -18.22
N ALA A 2 39.64 51.94 -19.49
CA ALA A 2 40.93 52.36 -20.04
C ALA A 2 42.10 51.42 -19.65
N MET A 3 42.23 50.39 -20.49
CA MET A 3 43.40 49.59 -20.91
C MET A 3 44.72 49.69 -20.13
N LYS A 4 45.28 48.51 -19.81
CA LYS A 4 46.73 48.27 -19.81
C LYS A 4 47.12 47.23 -20.85
N LYS A 5 48.27 47.50 -21.44
CA LYS A 5 48.85 47.07 -22.72
C LYS A 5 50.03 46.13 -22.46
N SER A 6 50.32 45.22 -23.41
CA SER A 6 51.67 44.83 -23.93
C SER A 6 51.73 43.33 -24.27
N ARG A 7 51.65 42.94 -25.55
CA ARG A 7 52.72 42.75 -26.58
C ARG A 7 53.62 41.53 -26.36
N GLY A 8 53.71 40.68 -27.39
CA GLY A 8 54.82 39.72 -27.57
C GLY A 8 54.50 38.64 -28.61
N SER A 9 54.69 38.96 -29.88
CA SER A 9 54.59 38.06 -31.04
C SER A 9 56.00 37.61 -31.44
N ILE A 10 56.27 36.31 -31.58
CA ILE A 10 57.40 35.79 -32.38
C ILE A 10 56.98 34.49 -33.08
N PHE A 11 56.85 34.60 -34.39
CA PHE A 11 56.89 33.50 -35.37
C PHE A 11 58.28 32.86 -35.41
N ALA A 12 58.36 31.54 -35.38
CA ALA A 12 59.45 30.75 -35.96
C ALA A 12 58.95 29.28 -36.11
N PHE A 13 58.44 28.91 -37.28
CA PHE A 13 59.16 28.07 -38.24
C PHE A 13 59.80 26.81 -37.62
N CYS A 14 59.15 25.66 -37.81
CA CYS A 14 59.80 24.51 -38.46
C CYS A 14 58.76 23.43 -38.79
N VAL A 15 58.35 23.46 -40.05
CA VAL A 15 57.67 22.39 -40.78
C VAL A 15 58.61 21.20 -40.89
N LEU A 16 58.30 20.09 -40.22
CA LEU A 16 58.79 18.71 -40.41
C LEU A 16 58.11 17.94 -39.27
N PHE A 17 56.97 17.29 -39.46
CA PHE A 17 56.88 15.98 -40.10
C PHE A 17 55.56 15.87 -40.87
N LEU A 18 55.69 15.78 -42.19
CA LEU A 18 54.72 15.09 -43.02
C LEU A 18 54.70 13.60 -42.65
N ALA A 19 53.54 12.99 -42.92
CA ALA A 19 53.25 11.56 -43.05
C ALA A 19 52.88 10.83 -41.75
N LEU A 20 51.57 10.68 -41.51
CA LEU A 20 50.86 9.50 -42.01
C LEU A 20 49.34 9.76 -42.10
N GLN A 21 48.77 9.32 -43.22
CA GLN A 21 47.35 9.24 -43.54
C GLN A 21 46.58 8.42 -42.48
N ILE A 22 45.26 8.58 -42.26
CA ILE A 22 44.17 8.14 -43.16
C ILE A 22 42.89 8.95 -42.90
N CYS A 23 42.23 9.35 -43.99
CA CYS A 23 40.91 9.97 -44.05
C CYS A 23 39.77 9.02 -43.60
N GLY A 24 38.72 9.58 -43.01
CA GLY A 24 37.42 8.92 -42.90
C GLY A 24 36.42 9.67 -42.03
N LEU A 25 35.74 10.68 -42.60
CA LEU A 25 34.48 11.21 -42.08
C LEU A 25 33.36 10.21 -42.38
N ALA A 26 32.54 9.85 -41.39
CA ALA A 26 31.07 9.95 -41.46
C ALA A 26 30.35 9.18 -40.33
N SER A 27 29.26 9.82 -39.88
CA SER A 27 28.07 9.30 -39.21
C SER A 27 28.22 8.62 -37.86
N GLY A 28 27.78 9.34 -36.82
CA GLY A 28 27.38 8.76 -35.57
C GLY A 28 26.21 7.80 -35.74
N VAL A 29 26.34 6.64 -35.10
CA VAL A 29 25.25 5.80 -34.61
C VAL A 29 25.74 5.34 -33.23
N GLU A 30 25.19 5.93 -32.17
CA GLU A 30 25.34 5.40 -30.81
C GLU A 30 24.64 4.04 -30.79
N ASN A 31 25.43 2.97 -30.80
CA ASN A 31 24.92 1.63 -30.54
C ASN A 31 24.58 1.55 -29.04
N LEU A 32 23.29 1.68 -28.72
CA LEU A 32 22.75 1.23 -27.43
C LEU A 32 23.13 -0.25 -27.24
N PRO A 33 23.63 -0.66 -26.06
CA PRO A 33 23.67 -2.08 -25.72
C PRO A 33 22.23 -2.62 -25.63
N PRO A 34 22.00 -3.89 -26.01
CA PRO A 34 20.66 -4.47 -25.99
C PRO A 34 20.13 -4.48 -24.55
N GLU A 35 18.92 -3.95 -24.37
CA GLU A 35 18.11 -4.18 -23.18
C GLU A 35 17.92 -5.70 -23.01
N ASN A 36 18.81 -6.32 -22.26
CA ASN A 36 18.45 -7.52 -21.51
C ASN A 36 17.39 -7.07 -20.52
N LYS A 37 16.12 -7.10 -20.94
CA LYS A 37 15.01 -7.29 -20.00
C LYS A 37 15.21 -8.67 -19.40
N VAL A 38 16.07 -8.72 -18.39
CA VAL A 38 15.86 -9.63 -17.29
C VAL A 38 14.42 -9.35 -16.89
N VAL A 39 13.53 -10.28 -17.24
CA VAL A 39 12.29 -10.43 -16.50
C VAL A 39 12.76 -10.79 -15.11
N GLU A 40 13.09 -9.76 -14.33
CA GLU A 40 13.13 -9.89 -12.90
C GLU A 40 11.73 -10.38 -12.58
N ALA A 41 11.64 -11.62 -12.10
CA ALA A 41 10.53 -12.01 -11.27
C ALA A 41 10.55 -11.00 -10.11
N GLY A 42 9.83 -9.90 -10.32
CA GLY A 42 9.95 -8.68 -9.53
C GLY A 42 9.86 -9.07 -8.07
N ASN A 43 10.88 -8.72 -7.32
CA ASN A 43 10.87 -8.84 -5.88
C ASN A 43 9.60 -8.10 -5.43
N LYS A 44 8.53 -8.83 -5.08
CA LYS A 44 7.26 -8.21 -4.66
C LYS A 44 7.60 -7.42 -3.40
N GLU A 45 7.79 -6.12 -3.56
CA GLU A 45 8.07 -5.26 -2.42
C GLU A 45 6.92 -5.42 -1.43
N ASN A 46 7.26 -5.65 -0.17
CA ASN A 46 6.27 -5.68 0.89
C ASN A 46 5.99 -4.25 1.32
N CYS A 47 4.71 -3.94 1.45
CA CYS A 47 4.24 -2.66 1.96
C CYS A 47 3.89 -2.77 3.44
N ASN A 48 4.09 -1.67 4.16
CA ASN A 48 3.72 -1.53 5.56
C ASN A 48 2.38 -0.81 5.69
N TYR A 49 1.58 -1.31 6.61
CA TYR A 49 0.23 -0.86 6.89
C TYR A 49 0.05 -0.66 8.39
N THR A 50 -0.57 0.45 8.76
CA THR A 50 -1.09 0.68 10.10
C THR A 50 -2.58 0.39 10.10
N VAL A 51 -2.99 -0.62 10.85
CA VAL A 51 -4.40 -0.98 11.05
C VAL A 51 -4.83 -0.45 12.41
N THR A 52 -5.87 0.38 12.43
CA THR A 52 -6.47 0.87 13.67
C THR A 52 -7.86 0.28 13.83
N ILE A 53 -8.16 -0.28 14.99
CA ILE A 53 -9.46 -0.86 15.31
C ILE A 53 -9.96 -0.30 16.64
N GLU A 54 -11.16 0.26 16.64
CA GLU A 54 -11.88 0.66 17.84
C GLU A 54 -12.75 -0.50 18.32
N THR A 55 -12.67 -0.82 19.60
CA THR A 55 -13.64 -1.71 20.27
C THR A 55 -14.65 -0.86 21.03
N THR A 56 -15.93 -1.16 20.84
CA THR A 56 -17.00 -0.33 21.43
C THR A 56 -16.98 -0.35 22.96
N CYS A 57 -17.59 0.66 23.57
CA CYS A 57 -17.77 0.76 25.03
C CYS A 57 -18.91 -0.10 25.59
N THR A 58 -19.52 -0.97 24.78
CA THR A 58 -20.58 -1.85 25.26
C THR A 58 -19.99 -2.88 26.23
N GLN A 59 -20.68 -3.16 27.33
CA GLN A 59 -20.25 -4.19 28.27
C GLN A 59 -20.14 -5.55 27.56
N GLY A 60 -19.01 -6.25 27.72
CA GLY A 60 -18.74 -7.51 27.04
C GLY A 60 -18.42 -7.37 25.55
N ALA A 61 -18.09 -6.16 25.08
CA ALA A 61 -17.65 -5.93 23.70
C ALA A 61 -16.20 -6.36 23.45
N GLU A 62 -15.42 -6.63 24.49
CA GLU A 62 -14.03 -7.03 24.45
C GLU A 62 -13.81 -8.48 23.97
N THR A 63 -12.58 -8.78 23.55
CA THR A 63 -12.18 -10.16 23.27
C THR A 63 -10.75 -10.47 23.72
N SER A 64 -10.50 -11.73 24.02
CA SER A 64 -9.14 -12.30 24.14
C SER A 64 -8.81 -13.30 23.05
N ASN A 65 -9.76 -13.56 22.15
CA ASN A 65 -9.63 -14.56 21.12
C ASN A 65 -8.79 -14.05 19.96
N ARG A 66 -8.33 -14.99 19.13
CA ARG A 66 -7.53 -14.65 17.95
C ARG A 66 -8.43 -13.98 16.92
N VAL A 67 -8.01 -12.82 16.45
CA VAL A 67 -8.68 -12.10 15.38
C VAL A 67 -7.80 -12.15 14.13
N SER A 68 -8.36 -12.67 13.03
CA SER A 68 -7.76 -12.58 11.71
C SER A 68 -8.32 -11.38 10.95
N LEU A 69 -7.51 -10.81 10.07
CA LEU A 69 -7.84 -9.65 9.24
C LEU A 69 -7.55 -9.96 7.78
N ARG A 70 -8.45 -9.54 6.89
CA ARG A 70 -8.22 -9.54 5.44
C ARG A 70 -8.65 -8.20 4.87
N PHE A 71 -7.84 -7.56 4.05
CA PHE A 71 -8.19 -6.30 3.39
C PHE A 71 -7.54 -6.22 2.00
N GLY A 72 -8.06 -5.35 1.14
CA GLY A 72 -7.50 -5.18 -0.20
C GLY A 72 -8.25 -4.18 -1.06
N ASP A 73 -7.86 -4.17 -2.34
CA ASP A 73 -8.34 -3.21 -3.34
C ASP A 73 -9.28 -3.83 -4.39
N THR A 74 -9.86 -3.00 -5.26
CA THR A 74 -10.81 -3.45 -6.30
C THR A 74 -10.20 -4.43 -7.31
N ASN A 75 -8.87 -4.47 -7.44
CA ASN A 75 -8.14 -5.35 -8.34
C ASN A 75 -7.96 -6.76 -7.74
N GLY A 76 -8.31 -6.96 -6.47
CA GLY A 76 -8.10 -8.22 -5.76
C GLY A 76 -6.69 -8.37 -5.19
N ASN A 77 -5.92 -7.29 -5.08
CA ASN A 77 -4.68 -7.30 -4.31
C ASN A 77 -5.05 -7.28 -2.82
N ASP A 78 -4.84 -8.41 -2.15
CA ASP A 78 -5.33 -8.62 -0.79
C ASP A 78 -4.26 -9.11 0.18
N VAL A 79 -4.33 -8.59 1.39
CA VAL A 79 -3.44 -8.92 2.50
C VAL A 79 -4.23 -9.69 3.54
N LEU A 80 -3.73 -10.87 3.89
CA LEU A 80 -4.29 -11.73 4.93
C LEU A 80 -3.35 -11.78 6.14
N VAL A 81 -3.89 -11.40 7.30
CA VAL A 81 -3.22 -11.51 8.60
C VAL A 81 -3.97 -12.53 9.44
N HIS A 82 -3.32 -13.64 9.76
CA HIS A 82 -3.96 -14.72 10.51
C HIS A 82 -4.22 -14.38 11.98
N HIS A 83 -3.39 -13.52 12.57
CA HIS A 83 -3.53 -13.12 13.96
C HIS A 83 -3.01 -11.70 14.15
N LEU A 84 -3.90 -10.79 14.53
CA LEU A 84 -3.54 -9.46 14.98
C LEU A 84 -2.98 -9.53 16.40
N ASN A 85 -1.65 -9.50 16.51
CA ASN A 85 -0.95 -9.36 17.78
C ASN A 85 -0.41 -7.92 17.93
N SER A 86 -0.61 -7.29 19.09
CA SER A 86 -0.21 -5.90 19.29
C SER A 86 1.28 -5.78 19.66
N LYS A 87 1.91 -4.72 19.13
CA LYS A 87 2.98 -3.97 19.78
C LYS A 87 2.57 -2.48 19.77
N HIS A 88 1.90 -2.05 20.85
CA HIS A 88 1.66 -0.67 21.31
C HIS A 88 0.33 0.03 21.04
N VAL A 89 0.01 0.89 22.01
CA VAL A 89 -1.31 1.33 22.50
C VAL A 89 -1.64 2.74 22.01
N ARG A 90 -2.94 3.06 21.83
CA ARG A 90 -3.41 4.45 21.99
C ARG A 90 -4.61 4.56 22.92
N LYS A 91 -4.42 5.32 24.00
CA LYS A 91 -5.44 5.73 24.99
C LYS A 91 -6.38 6.75 24.34
N VAL A 92 -7.69 6.54 24.44
CA VAL A 92 -8.73 7.46 23.95
C VAL A 92 -9.41 8.13 25.16
N ASP A 93 -8.63 8.81 25.99
CA ASP A 93 -9.16 9.80 26.92
C ASP A 93 -8.69 11.18 26.45
N PRO A 94 -9.58 12.09 26.02
CA PRO A 94 -9.23 13.47 25.68
C PRO A 94 -8.55 14.25 26.81
N LEU A 95 -8.68 13.81 28.08
CA LEU A 95 -8.16 14.47 29.27
C LEU A 95 -6.82 13.91 29.75
N GLU A 96 -6.39 12.74 29.27
CA GLU A 96 -5.11 12.14 29.64
C GLU A 96 -4.21 11.98 28.39
N PRO A 97 -3.03 12.63 28.36
CA PRO A 97 -2.15 12.58 27.19
C PRO A 97 -1.70 11.16 26.90
N MET A 98 -1.50 10.89 25.60
CA MET A 98 -0.99 9.65 25.03
C MET A 98 0.25 9.15 25.79
N VAL A 99 0.06 8.14 26.64
CA VAL A 99 1.16 7.39 27.26
C VAL A 99 1.65 6.40 26.22
N LEU A 100 2.77 6.70 25.57
CA LEU A 100 3.53 5.74 24.77
C LEU A 100 4.40 4.93 25.74
N ASP A 101 3.81 3.94 26.40
CA ASP A 101 4.56 2.97 27.18
C ASP A 101 4.84 1.72 26.33
N ASP A 102 6.08 1.22 26.35
CA ASP A 102 6.49 0.01 25.64
C ASP A 102 5.90 -1.29 26.26
N VAL A 103 4.79 -1.17 27.00
CA VAL A 103 4.16 -2.25 27.74
C VAL A 103 3.15 -2.95 26.82
N PRO A 104 3.34 -4.24 26.51
CA PRO A 104 2.36 -5.00 25.75
C PRO A 104 1.04 -5.05 26.52
N ARG A 105 0.02 -4.34 26.02
CA ARG A 105 -1.34 -4.44 26.55
C ARG A 105 -2.12 -5.47 25.76
N LYS A 106 -3.08 -6.10 26.43
CA LYS A 106 -4.05 -6.98 25.79
C LYS A 106 -4.84 -6.15 24.77
N PRO A 107 -4.89 -6.54 23.48
CA PRO A 107 -5.67 -5.81 22.48
C PRO A 107 -7.18 -6.05 22.68
N PHE A 108 -7.99 -5.31 21.94
CA PHE A 108 -9.44 -5.48 21.83
C PHE A 108 -10.17 -5.37 23.16
N GLN A 109 -9.72 -4.45 24.03
CA GLN A 109 -10.43 -4.14 25.27
C GLN A 109 -11.59 -3.20 25.00
N ALA A 110 -12.63 -3.26 25.82
CA ALA A 110 -13.76 -2.33 25.68
C ALA A 110 -13.28 -0.87 25.80
N CYS A 111 -13.85 0.03 25.00
CA CYS A 111 -13.47 1.44 24.93
C CYS A 111 -12.00 1.71 24.54
N THR A 112 -11.32 0.80 23.84
CA THR A 112 -9.94 1.05 23.37
C THR A 112 -9.85 1.17 21.86
N MET A 113 -8.81 1.90 21.43
CA MET A 113 -8.40 1.95 20.05
C MET A 113 -7.02 1.30 19.93
N ASP A 114 -6.99 0.15 19.27
CA ASP A 114 -5.80 -0.67 19.10
C ASP A 114 -5.17 -0.38 17.73
N GLU A 115 -3.83 -0.27 17.71
CA GLU A 115 -3.05 -0.07 16.49
C GLU A 115 -2.16 -1.30 16.23
N PHE A 116 -2.12 -1.74 14.97
CA PHE A 116 -1.35 -2.89 14.54
C PHE A 116 -0.51 -2.52 13.32
N GLN A 117 0.77 -2.89 13.36
CA GLN A 117 1.67 -2.78 12.22
C GLN A 117 1.64 -4.10 11.44
N VAL A 118 1.28 -4.02 10.16
CA VAL A 118 1.10 -5.16 9.27
C VAL A 118 1.97 -4.97 8.05
N THR A 119 2.65 -6.04 7.63
CA THR A 119 3.45 -6.07 6.40
C THR A 119 2.84 -7.10 5.46
N GLY A 120 2.69 -6.75 4.18
CA GLY A 120 2.08 -7.63 3.18
C GLY A 120 2.27 -7.14 1.75
N GLN A 121 1.62 -7.81 0.79
CA GLN A 121 1.65 -7.41 -0.61
C GLN A 121 1.07 -5.99 -0.77
N CYS A 122 1.76 -5.16 -1.54
CA CYS A 122 1.27 -3.82 -1.88
C CYS A 122 -0.06 -3.87 -2.64
N VAL A 123 -0.95 -2.92 -2.30
CA VAL A 123 -2.16 -2.63 -3.07
C VAL A 123 -1.83 -1.63 -4.17
N GLU A 124 -2.58 -1.66 -5.27
CA GLU A 124 -2.39 -0.76 -6.41
C GLU A 124 -3.45 0.35 -6.45
N LYS A 125 -4.59 0.11 -5.80
CA LYS A 125 -5.70 1.05 -5.67
C LYS A 125 -6.06 1.24 -4.20
N GLN A 126 -6.93 2.22 -3.96
CA GLN A 126 -7.42 2.49 -2.62
C GLN A 126 -8.05 1.23 -2.00
N ILE A 127 -7.66 0.93 -0.76
CA ILE A 127 -8.23 -0.18 0.02
C ILE A 127 -9.74 0.08 0.18
N CYS A 128 -10.56 -0.82 -0.33
CA CYS A 128 -12.02 -0.66 -0.42
C CYS A 128 -12.80 -1.83 0.17
N TYR A 129 -12.13 -2.88 0.65
CA TYR A 129 -12.78 -3.88 1.51
C TYR A 129 -11.90 -4.26 2.69
N MET A 130 -12.57 -4.70 3.74
CA MET A 130 -11.96 -5.24 4.95
C MET A 130 -12.89 -6.27 5.57
N TYR A 131 -12.32 -7.36 6.06
CA TYR A 131 -13.00 -8.42 6.78
C TYR A 131 -12.21 -8.80 8.04
N LEU A 132 -12.94 -9.01 9.13
CA LEU A 132 -12.43 -9.57 10.37
C LEU A 132 -13.00 -10.97 10.56
N LYS A 133 -12.23 -11.84 11.19
CA LYS A 133 -12.67 -13.17 11.57
C LYS A 133 -12.28 -13.43 13.02
N LEU A 134 -13.29 -13.64 13.87
CA LEU A 134 -13.09 -14.01 15.26
C LEU A 134 -12.93 -15.53 15.37
N MET A 135 -11.82 -15.98 15.94
CA MET A 135 -11.50 -17.38 16.18
C MET A 135 -11.65 -17.69 17.67
N GLY A 136 -12.89 -17.88 18.11
CA GLY A 136 -13.23 -18.20 19.49
C GLY A 136 -14.73 -18.04 19.76
N ASN A 137 -15.10 -18.07 21.05
CA ASN A 137 -16.49 -18.21 21.49
C ASN A 137 -17.03 -16.97 22.23
N ASP A 138 -16.26 -15.88 22.32
CA ASP A 138 -16.74 -14.63 22.89
C ASP A 138 -17.45 -13.77 21.83
N ASP A 139 -18.19 -12.78 22.31
CA ASP A 139 -18.96 -11.87 21.49
C ASP A 139 -18.19 -10.55 21.35
N TRP A 140 -17.21 -10.52 20.45
CA TRP A 140 -16.45 -9.28 20.18
C TRP A 140 -17.28 -8.28 19.38
N ARG A 141 -17.31 -7.01 19.81
CA ARG A 141 -17.99 -5.91 19.11
C ARG A 141 -17.04 -4.76 18.75
N PRO A 142 -16.43 -4.81 17.55
CA PRO A 142 -15.71 -3.66 17.01
C PRO A 142 -16.68 -2.52 16.68
N GLY A 143 -16.20 -1.28 16.76
CA GLY A 143 -16.92 -0.06 16.41
C GLY A 143 -16.56 0.42 15.01
N LEU A 144 -15.29 0.76 14.80
CA LEU A 144 -14.77 1.14 13.49
C LEU A 144 -13.35 0.64 13.28
N ALA A 145 -12.93 0.59 12.03
CA ALA A 145 -11.56 0.28 11.67
C ALA A 145 -11.08 1.13 10.49
N GLN A 146 -9.77 1.32 10.41
CA GLN A 146 -9.11 2.02 9.32
C GLN A 146 -7.78 1.35 8.98
N ILE A 147 -7.45 1.24 7.70
CA ILE A 147 -6.14 0.79 7.24
C ILE A 147 -5.43 1.96 6.56
N ARG A 148 -4.23 2.30 7.05
CA ARG A 148 -3.36 3.33 6.48
C ARG A 148 -2.13 2.68 5.88
N MET A 149 -1.81 3.01 4.64
CA MET A 149 -0.60 2.55 3.99
C MET A 149 0.54 3.53 4.23
N THR A 150 1.68 3.04 4.70
CA THR A 150 2.86 3.88 4.90
C THR A 150 3.41 4.33 3.55
N GLY A 151 3.70 5.62 3.40
CA GLY A 151 4.28 6.19 2.17
C GLY A 151 3.28 6.47 1.03
N ALA A 152 2.07 5.92 1.08
CA ALA A 152 1.04 6.13 0.06
C ALA A 152 -0.35 6.36 0.68
N SER A 153 -0.56 7.53 1.29
CA SER A 153 -1.81 7.86 2.00
C SER A 153 -3.06 7.79 1.11
N HIS A 154 -2.95 8.11 -0.18
CA HIS A 154 -4.05 8.04 -1.16
C HIS A 154 -4.56 6.61 -1.40
N LEU A 155 -3.77 5.58 -1.07
CA LEU A 155 -4.17 4.18 -1.14
C LEU A 155 -4.81 3.66 0.16
N SER A 156 -4.83 4.50 1.20
CA SER A 156 -5.43 4.16 2.51
C SER A 156 -6.96 4.07 2.43
N SER A 157 -7.54 3.28 3.32
CA SER A 157 -8.98 3.07 3.32
C SER A 157 -9.74 4.25 3.92
N ASN A 158 -11.01 4.36 3.54
CA ASN A 158 -12.01 5.03 4.36
C ASN A 158 -12.28 4.21 5.65
N TYR A 159 -13.12 4.74 6.55
CA TYR A 159 -13.53 4.02 7.74
C TYR A 159 -14.47 2.85 7.41
N PHE A 160 -14.19 1.70 8.00
CA PHE A 160 -15.08 0.54 8.00
C PHE A 160 -15.84 0.52 9.32
N TYR A 161 -17.18 0.57 9.27
CA TYR A 161 -18.01 0.62 10.46
C TYR A 161 -18.60 -0.76 10.77
N PHE A 162 -18.44 -1.19 12.02
CA PHE A 162 -19.04 -2.41 12.56
C PHE A 162 -20.15 -2.01 13.53
N ARG A 163 -21.37 -2.47 13.27
CA ARG A 163 -22.54 -2.09 14.09
C ARG A 163 -23.03 -3.20 15.01
N ARG A 164 -22.45 -4.40 14.90
CA ARG A 164 -22.92 -5.64 15.53
C ARG A 164 -21.74 -6.47 16.05
N TYR A 165 -22.05 -7.40 16.94
CA TYR A 165 -21.13 -8.45 17.35
C TYR A 165 -20.69 -9.30 16.15
N LEU A 166 -19.41 -9.66 16.11
CA LEU A 166 -18.86 -10.48 15.04
C LEU A 166 -19.34 -11.92 15.14
N PRO A 167 -19.81 -12.54 14.04
CA PRO A 167 -20.10 -13.97 14.04
C PRO A 167 -18.80 -14.77 14.22
N GLN A 168 -18.88 -15.84 15.02
CA GLN A 168 -17.75 -16.71 15.31
C GLN A 168 -17.35 -17.51 14.06
N HIS A 169 -16.04 -17.65 13.84
CA HIS A 169 -15.45 -18.50 12.79
C HIS A 169 -15.83 -18.12 11.34
N VAL A 170 -16.41 -16.94 11.11
CA VAL A 170 -16.83 -16.45 9.78
C VAL A 170 -16.18 -15.10 9.48
N TRP A 171 -15.83 -14.87 8.22
CA TRP A 171 -15.36 -13.56 7.76
C TRP A 171 -16.53 -12.58 7.71
N HIS A 172 -16.39 -11.44 8.40
CA HIS A 172 -17.42 -10.40 8.46
C HIS A 172 -16.79 -9.02 8.31
N GLY A 173 -17.44 -8.16 7.54
CA GLY A 173 -16.88 -6.86 7.18
C GLY A 173 -17.66 -6.18 6.07
N SER A 174 -16.99 -5.40 5.25
CA SER A 174 -17.62 -4.63 4.18
C SER A 174 -16.74 -4.61 2.94
N ASP A 175 -17.41 -4.74 1.79
CA ASP A 175 -16.86 -4.51 0.47
C ASP A 175 -17.60 -3.35 -0.16
N ILE A 176 -16.90 -2.23 -0.26
CA ILE A 176 -17.41 -1.00 -0.88
C ILE A 176 -16.63 -0.68 -2.16
N CYS A 177 -15.92 -1.67 -2.72
CA CYS A 177 -15.29 -1.53 -4.01
C CYS A 177 -16.35 -1.28 -5.08
N ASP A 178 -16.04 -0.35 -5.98
CA ASP A 178 -16.91 0.06 -7.08
C ASP A 178 -18.31 0.53 -6.64
N SER A 179 -18.36 1.11 -5.44
CA SER A 179 -19.53 1.77 -4.90
C SER A 179 -19.40 3.30 -4.96
N GLU A 180 -20.49 3.96 -5.33
CA GLU A 180 -20.61 5.42 -5.35
C GLU A 180 -21.55 5.85 -4.22
N VAL A 181 -21.10 6.74 -3.34
CA VAL A 181 -21.95 7.32 -2.29
C VAL A 181 -22.78 8.43 -2.92
N THR A 182 -24.08 8.19 -3.09
CA THR A 182 -25.03 9.19 -3.59
C THR A 182 -25.90 9.72 -2.44
N PRO A 183 -26.58 10.87 -2.60
CA PRO A 183 -27.57 11.34 -1.60
C PRO A 183 -28.69 10.31 -1.30
N PHE A 184 -28.90 9.34 -2.20
CA PHE A 184 -29.90 8.28 -2.06
C PHE A 184 -29.33 6.97 -1.48
N GLY A 185 -28.05 6.95 -1.09
CA GLY A 185 -27.36 5.78 -0.55
C GLY A 185 -26.21 5.28 -1.41
N ILE A 186 -25.70 4.10 -1.06
CA ILE A 186 -24.55 3.45 -1.72
C ILE A 186 -25.03 2.76 -2.99
N LYS A 187 -24.53 3.21 -4.15
CA LYS A 187 -24.81 2.62 -5.46
C LYS A 187 -23.67 1.70 -5.86
N TYR A 188 -23.95 0.40 -5.97
CA TYR A 188 -22.98 -0.57 -6.45
C TYR A 188 -23.00 -0.64 -7.97
N THR A 189 -21.84 -0.50 -8.62
CA THR A 189 -21.73 -0.79 -10.05
C THR A 189 -21.70 -2.31 -10.24
N ARG A 190 -22.65 -2.85 -11.01
CA ARG A 190 -22.65 -4.29 -11.33
C ARG A 190 -21.46 -4.61 -12.23
N LYS A 191 -20.56 -5.48 -11.78
CA LYS A 191 -19.61 -6.14 -12.67
C LYS A 191 -20.38 -7.08 -13.60
N VAL A 192 -20.56 -6.67 -14.86
CA VAL A 192 -21.14 -7.53 -15.89
C VAL A 192 -20.04 -8.48 -16.34
N PHE A 193 -20.08 -9.73 -15.89
CA PHE A 193 -19.16 -10.75 -16.40
C PHE A 193 -19.48 -11.00 -17.89
N PRO A 194 -18.48 -10.93 -18.79
CA PRO A 194 -18.70 -11.28 -20.18
C PRO A 194 -19.16 -12.74 -20.26
N ARG A 195 -20.22 -13.01 -21.05
CA ARG A 195 -20.65 -14.38 -21.31
C ARG A 195 -19.50 -15.15 -21.94
N LYS A 196 -19.19 -16.33 -21.39
CA LYS A 196 -18.19 -17.24 -21.95
C LYS A 196 -18.55 -17.52 -23.42
N PRO A 197 -17.62 -17.35 -24.39
CA PRO A 197 -17.91 -17.72 -25.76
C PRO A 197 -18.24 -19.21 -25.82
N ILE A 198 -19.38 -19.54 -26.45
CA ILE A 198 -19.78 -20.91 -26.72
C ILE A 198 -18.78 -21.45 -27.74
N MET A 199 -17.89 -22.34 -27.29
CA MET A 199 -16.99 -23.06 -28.19
C MET A 199 -17.81 -24.14 -28.88
N ASN A 200 -18.14 -23.93 -30.15
CA ASN A 200 -18.79 -24.95 -30.96
C ASN A 200 -17.82 -26.13 -31.13
N PRO A 201 -18.28 -27.39 -31.02
CA PRO A 201 -17.44 -28.55 -31.27
C PRO A 201 -16.92 -28.51 -32.71
N MET A 202 -15.62 -28.75 -32.86
CA MET A 202 -14.94 -28.82 -34.15
C MET A 202 -15.37 -30.11 -34.88
N PRO A 203 -15.62 -30.07 -36.21
CA PRO A 203 -16.14 -31.19 -36.99
C PRO A 203 -15.17 -32.37 -37.10
#